data_AF-A0A544W7S1-F1
#
_entry.id   AF-A0A544W7S1-F1
#
_cell.length_a   1.000
_cell.length_b   1.000
_cell.length_c   1.000
_cell.angle_alpha   90.00
_cell.angle_beta   90.00
_cell.angle_gamma   90.00
#
_symmetry.space_group_name_H-M   'P 1'
#
loop_
_entity.id
_entity.type
_entity.pdbx_description
1 polymer ?
#
loop_
_entity_poly.entity_id
_entity_poly.type
_entity_poly.pdbx_seq_one_letter_code
_entity_poly.pdbx_strand_id
1 'polypeptide(L)'
;MNELSDDVIAFLSEGTRTAMLGYVAADGRPLVAPVWFVVEDGQLAFNTGKDTAKGRALRRDPRVVVCVDDPHPPYSFVQVQGVAELSEDPEDLVAVATRAGGRYMGADKAEEYGRRNGVPGELVVRIRPTKVLAAFNLAE
;
A
#
# COMPACT_ATOMS: atom_id res chain seq x y z
N MET A 1 -16.89 -4.04 6.57
CA MET A 1 -16.52 -2.73 7.14
C MET A 1 -15.77 -1.94 6.09
N ASN A 2 -15.86 -0.62 6.14
CA ASN A 2 -15.28 0.34 5.19
C ASN A 2 -14.20 1.21 5.87
N GLU A 3 -13.76 0.77 7.04
CA GLU A 3 -12.69 1.33 7.85
C GLU A 3 -11.82 0.16 8.34
N LEU A 4 -10.56 0.45 8.67
CA LEU A 4 -9.64 -0.52 9.25
C LEU A 4 -9.87 -0.54 10.77
N SER A 5 -10.22 -1.70 11.33
CA SER A 5 -10.26 -1.88 12.78
C SER A 5 -8.85 -1.94 13.38
N ASP A 6 -8.74 -1.78 14.70
CA ASP A 6 -7.45 -1.83 15.40
C ASP A 6 -6.67 -3.13 15.12
N ASP A 7 -7.34 -4.29 15.16
CA ASP A 7 -6.71 -5.58 14.85
C ASP A 7 -6.21 -5.65 13.39
N VAL A 8 -6.95 -5.05 12.46
CA VAL A 8 -6.56 -4.96 11.06
C VAL A 8 -5.34 -4.04 10.89
N ILE A 9 -5.34 -2.89 11.57
CA ILE A 9 -4.21 -1.95 11.56
C ILE A 9 -2.96 -2.62 12.15
N ALA A 10 -3.11 -3.34 13.27
CA ALA A 10 -2.02 -4.08 13.91
C ALA A 10 -1.44 -5.12 12.95
N PHE A 11 -2.29 -5.96 12.34
CA PHE A 11 -1.86 -6.96 11.36
C PHE A 11 -1.14 -6.34 10.14
N LEU A 12 -1.71 -5.26 9.60
CA LEU A 12 -1.15 -4.54 8.44
C LEU A 12 0.15 -3.82 8.77
N SER A 13 0.38 -3.45 10.04
CA SER A 13 1.56 -2.69 10.49
C SER A 13 2.68 -3.57 11.02
N GLU A 14 2.40 -4.85 11.30
CA GLU A 14 3.38 -5.80 11.78
C GLU A 14 4.44 -6.14 10.71
N GLY A 15 5.70 -6.13 11.14
CA GLY A 15 6.86 -6.50 10.34
C GLY A 15 6.90 -5.80 8.98
N THR A 16 7.27 -6.56 7.95
CA THR A 16 7.54 -6.07 6.59
C THR A 16 6.72 -6.81 5.54
N ARG A 17 5.50 -7.24 5.90
CA ARG A 17 4.57 -7.87 4.95
C ARG A 17 4.36 -6.92 3.76
N THR A 18 4.47 -7.43 2.55
CA THR A 18 4.19 -6.65 1.33
C THR A 18 2.71 -6.72 1.00
N ALA A 19 2.18 -5.67 0.38
CA ALA A 19 0.83 -5.64 -0.13
C ALA A 19 0.80 -6.07 -1.60
N MET A 20 -0.04 -7.05 -1.94
CA MET A 20 -0.35 -7.40 -3.32
C MET A 20 -1.43 -6.45 -3.85
N LEU A 21 -1.01 -5.43 -4.61
CA LEU A 21 -1.89 -4.42 -5.19
C LEU A 21 -2.46 -4.92 -6.52
N GLY A 22 -3.76 -5.15 -6.57
CA GLY A 22 -4.55 -5.35 -7.77
C GLY A 22 -5.03 -4.03 -8.38
N TYR A 23 -4.84 -3.86 -9.69
CA TYR A 23 -5.25 -2.68 -10.45
C TYR A 23 -5.65 -3.05 -11.89
N VAL A 24 -6.33 -2.13 -12.60
CA VAL A 24 -6.87 -2.38 -13.94
C VAL A 24 -5.96 -1.79 -15.04
N ALA A 25 -5.45 -2.65 -15.91
CA ALA A 25 -4.64 -2.25 -17.07
C ALA A 25 -5.43 -1.41 -18.09
N ALA A 26 -4.75 -0.83 -19.07
CA ALA A 26 -5.39 0.04 -20.08
C ALA A 26 -6.39 -0.69 -20.97
N ASP A 27 -6.21 -2.00 -21.15
CA ASP A 27 -7.09 -2.89 -21.90
C ASP A 27 -8.10 -3.62 -21.00
N GLY A 28 -8.25 -3.20 -19.74
CA GLY A 28 -9.22 -3.77 -18.80
C GLY A 28 -8.76 -5.04 -18.07
N ARG A 29 -7.57 -5.59 -18.37
CA ARG A 29 -7.06 -6.77 -17.65
C ARG A 29 -6.73 -6.46 -16.19
N PRO A 30 -6.99 -7.40 -15.26
CA PRO A 30 -6.48 -7.29 -13.90
C PRO A 30 -4.97 -7.54 -13.88
N LEU A 31 -4.22 -6.70 -13.19
CA LEU A 31 -2.80 -6.89 -12.90
C LEU A 31 -2.58 -6.85 -11.40
N VAL A 32 -1.56 -7.56 -10.92
CA VAL A 32 -1.14 -7.53 -9.53
C VAL A 32 0.35 -7.20 -9.43
N ALA A 33 0.75 -6.40 -8.45
CA ALA A 33 2.16 -6.14 -8.15
C ALA A 33 2.35 -5.99 -6.63
N PRO A 34 3.46 -6.51 -6.06
CA PRO A 34 3.80 -6.24 -4.67
C PRO A 34 4.18 -4.77 -4.48
N VAL A 35 3.77 -4.18 -3.36
CA VAL A 35 4.16 -2.84 -2.92
C VAL A 35 4.53 -2.84 -1.44
N TRP A 36 5.48 -1.99 -1.07
CA TRP A 36 5.69 -1.58 0.31
C TRP A 36 4.66 -0.54 0.67
N PHE A 37 4.16 -0.57 1.90
CA PHE A 37 3.14 0.35 2.34
C PHE A 37 3.26 0.68 3.83
N VAL A 38 2.64 1.78 4.21
CA VAL A 38 2.42 2.15 5.61
C VAL A 38 0.93 2.35 5.86
N VAL A 39 0.52 2.25 7.11
CA VAL A 39 -0.83 2.66 7.53
C VAL A 39 -0.74 4.05 8.13
N GLU A 40 -1.56 4.98 7.65
CA GLU A 40 -1.67 6.36 8.10
C GLU A 40 -3.14 6.75 8.12
N ASP A 41 -3.64 7.31 9.22
CA ASP A 41 -5.01 7.82 9.35
C ASP A 41 -6.10 6.84 8.86
N GLY A 42 -5.92 5.55 9.16
CA GLY A 42 -6.85 4.49 8.75
C GLY A 42 -6.82 4.13 7.25
N GLN A 43 -5.79 4.56 6.52
CA GLN A 43 -5.58 4.31 5.10
C GLN A 43 -4.24 3.62 4.84
N LEU A 44 -4.13 2.92 3.71
CA LEU A 44 -2.85 2.41 3.23
C LEU A 44 -2.21 3.47 2.34
N ALA A 45 -0.93 3.77 2.56
CA ALA A 45 -0.16 4.72 1.76
C ALA A 45 1.12 4.09 1.20
N PHE A 46 1.45 4.40 -0.06
CA PHE A 46 2.70 3.97 -0.69
C PHE A 46 3.13 4.90 -1.83
N ASN A 47 4.40 4.84 -2.23
CA ASN A 47 4.90 5.57 -3.40
C ASN A 47 4.86 4.73 -4.68
N THR A 48 4.63 5.37 -5.82
CA THR A 48 4.87 4.76 -7.13
C THR A 48 5.17 5.78 -8.22
N GLY A 49 6.03 5.40 -9.18
CA GLY A 49 6.35 6.25 -10.32
C GLY A 49 5.12 6.56 -11.16
N LYS A 50 4.96 7.84 -11.49
CA LYS A 50 3.80 8.40 -12.19
C LYS A 50 3.64 7.86 -13.61
N ASP A 51 4.76 7.53 -14.25
CA ASP A 51 4.84 7.01 -15.62
C ASP A 51 5.08 5.50 -15.65
N THR A 52 4.85 4.81 -14.54
CA THR A 52 4.82 3.34 -14.51
C THR A 52 3.48 2.81 -15.01
N ALA A 53 3.40 1.49 -15.28
CA ALA A 53 2.14 0.84 -15.63
C ALA A 53 1.06 1.06 -14.56
N LYS A 54 1.42 0.96 -13.27
CA LYS A 54 0.49 1.21 -12.16
C LYS A 54 0.14 2.70 -12.01
N GLY A 55 1.10 3.62 -12.10
CA GLY A 55 0.81 5.06 -12.01
C GLY A 55 -0.16 5.53 -13.09
N ARG A 56 0.05 5.11 -14.35
CA ARG A 56 -0.90 5.37 -15.45
C ARG A 56 -2.23 4.64 -15.29
N ALA A 57 -2.25 3.47 -14.66
CA ALA A 57 -3.48 2.74 -14.41
C ALA A 57 -4.35 3.43 -13.37
N LEU A 58 -3.77 3.78 -12.22
CA LEU A 58 -4.49 4.41 -11.10
C LEU A 58 -5.07 5.78 -11.46
N ARG A 59 -4.39 6.56 -12.32
CA ARG A 59 -4.97 7.82 -12.84
C ARG A 59 -6.22 7.61 -13.69
N ARG A 60 -6.31 6.50 -14.41
CA ARG A 60 -7.43 6.20 -15.31
C ARG A 60 -8.58 5.53 -14.56
N ASP A 61 -8.26 4.59 -13.68
CA ASP A 61 -9.22 3.87 -12.85
C ASP A 61 -8.64 3.76 -11.43
N PRO A 62 -9.17 4.51 -10.45
CA PRO A 62 -8.63 4.52 -9.10
C PRO A 62 -9.10 3.32 -8.26
N ARG A 63 -9.95 2.44 -8.80
CA ARG A 63 -10.43 1.27 -8.05
C ARG A 63 -9.32 0.24 -7.92
N VAL A 64 -9.07 -0.17 -6.69
CA VAL A 64 -7.99 -1.11 -6.36
C VAL A 64 -8.47 -2.16 -5.37
N VAL A 65 -7.72 -3.26 -5.33
CA VAL A 65 -7.75 -4.21 -4.23
C VAL A 65 -6.32 -4.39 -3.71
N VAL A 66 -6.16 -4.50 -2.40
CA VAL A 66 -4.91 -4.86 -1.75
C VAL A 66 -5.15 -6.11 -0.94
N CYS A 67 -4.24 -7.08 -1.04
CA CYS A 67 -4.20 -8.24 -0.16
C CYS A 67 -2.85 -8.27 0.56
N VAL A 68 -2.88 -8.39 1.87
CA VAL A 68 -1.70 -8.62 2.72
C VAL A 68 -1.96 -9.93 3.45
N ASP A 69 -1.07 -10.90 3.29
CA ASP A 69 -1.14 -12.19 3.95
C ASP A 69 0.03 -12.40 4.91
N ASP A 70 -0.20 -13.24 5.91
CA ASP A 70 0.85 -13.98 6.59
C ASP A 70 0.97 -15.35 5.90
N PRO A 71 2.07 -15.60 5.17
CA PRO A 71 2.22 -16.81 4.40
C PRO A 71 2.61 -18.03 5.26
N HIS A 72 2.61 -17.92 6.59
CA HIS A 72 2.94 -19.01 7.52
C HIS A 72 1.72 -19.44 8.35
N PRO A 73 1.56 -20.75 8.66
CA PRO A 73 0.54 -21.23 9.58
C PRO A 73 0.61 -20.52 10.96
N PRO A 74 -0.53 -20.14 11.57
CA PRO A 74 -1.89 -20.54 11.20
C PRO A 74 -2.56 -19.72 10.08
N TYR A 75 -1.82 -19.05 9.19
CA TYR A 75 -2.29 -18.26 8.04
C TYR A 75 -3.30 -17.17 8.39
N SER A 76 -3.01 -15.96 7.92
CA SER A 76 -3.88 -14.81 8.15
C SER A 76 -3.87 -13.92 6.91
N PHE A 77 -4.95 -13.19 6.64
CA PHE A 77 -4.94 -12.16 5.62
C PHE A 77 -5.89 -11.01 5.93
N VAL A 78 -5.55 -9.87 5.34
CA VAL A 78 -6.42 -8.72 5.21
C VAL A 78 -6.50 -8.35 3.73
N GLN A 79 -7.73 -8.28 3.21
CA GLN A 79 -8.05 -7.71 1.92
C GLN A 79 -8.75 -6.36 2.09
N VAL A 80 -8.23 -5.34 1.43
CA VAL A 80 -8.82 -4.00 1.36
C VAL A 80 -9.20 -3.71 -0.09
N GLN A 81 -10.49 -3.57 -0.36
CA GLN A 81 -11.00 -2.94 -1.58
C GLN A 81 -11.10 -1.44 -1.33
N GLY A 82 -10.71 -0.62 -2.28
CA GLY A 82 -10.68 0.82 -2.07
C GLY A 82 -10.58 1.65 -3.33
N VAL A 83 -10.52 2.96 -3.12
CA VAL A 83 -10.30 3.97 -4.15
C VAL A 83 -8.97 4.66 -3.85
N ALA A 84 -8.10 4.71 -4.85
CA ALA A 84 -6.80 5.37 -4.77
C ALA A 84 -6.94 6.88 -4.98
N GLU A 85 -6.39 7.64 -4.04
CA GLU A 85 -6.15 9.07 -4.13
C GLU A 85 -4.66 9.29 -4.42
N LEU A 86 -4.35 10.17 -5.37
CA LEU A 86 -2.99 10.40 -5.86
C LEU A 86 -2.53 11.81 -5.49
N SER A 87 -1.31 11.92 -4.96
CA SER A 87 -0.66 13.19 -4.62
C SER A 87 0.74 13.26 -5.24
N GLU A 88 1.11 14.45 -5.72
CA GLU A 88 2.45 14.80 -6.20
C GLU A 88 3.14 15.80 -5.25
N ASP A 89 2.58 16.01 -4.06
CA ASP A 89 3.13 16.95 -3.07
C ASP A 89 4.54 16.52 -2.63
N PRO A 90 5.57 17.37 -2.75
CA PRO A 90 6.95 16.99 -2.44
C PRO A 90 7.18 16.58 -0.98
N GLU A 91 6.52 17.24 -0.03
CA GLU A 91 6.69 16.92 1.40
C GLU A 91 6.06 15.56 1.71
N ASP A 92 4.88 15.32 1.16
CA ASP A 92 4.15 14.06 1.26
C ASP A 92 4.92 12.89 0.63
N LEU A 93 5.49 13.10 -0.56
CA LEU A 93 6.33 12.13 -1.26
C LEU A 93 7.50 11.66 -0.37
N VAL A 94 8.24 12.60 0.20
CA VAL A 94 9.37 12.33 1.09
C VAL A 94 8.89 11.65 2.37
N ALA A 95 7.80 12.12 2.97
CA ALA A 95 7.28 11.58 4.23
C ALA A 95 6.89 10.10 4.09
N VAL A 96 6.08 9.75 3.09
CA VAL A 96 5.64 8.36 2.86
C VAL A 96 6.82 7.47 2.49
N ALA A 97 7.72 7.96 1.63
CA ALA A 97 8.92 7.21 1.23
C ALA A 97 9.86 6.94 2.42
N THR A 98 10.01 7.92 3.32
CA THR A 98 10.82 7.80 4.53
C THR A 98 10.25 6.76 5.48
N ARG A 99 8.93 6.80 5.71
CA ARG A 99 8.24 5.85 6.60
C ARG A 99 8.28 4.43 6.04
N ALA A 100 8.01 4.26 4.75
CA ALA A 100 8.12 2.97 4.09
C ALA A 100 9.58 2.47 4.11
N GLY A 101 10.55 3.34 3.81
CA GLY A 101 11.97 3.02 3.91
C GLY A 101 12.37 2.54 5.31
N GLY A 102 11.99 3.30 6.33
CA GLY A 102 12.26 2.95 7.74
C GLY A 102 11.64 1.61 8.14
N ARG A 103 10.39 1.36 7.72
CA ARG A 103 9.69 0.10 7.99
C ARG A 103 10.37 -1.09 7.33
N TYR A 104 10.67 -1.01 6.03
CA TYR A 104 11.10 -2.18 5.25
C TYR A 104 12.61 -2.39 5.24
N MET A 105 13.40 -1.33 5.42
CA MET A 105 14.86 -1.37 5.30
C MET A 105 15.60 -1.09 6.61
N GLY A 106 14.87 -0.72 7.67
CA GLY A 106 15.43 -0.32 8.97
C GLY A 106 15.43 1.19 9.16
N ALA A 107 15.27 1.61 10.42
CA ALA A 107 15.14 3.02 10.80
C ALA A 107 16.37 3.86 10.41
N ASP A 108 17.56 3.26 10.40
CA ASP A 108 18.82 3.87 9.97
C ASP A 108 18.85 4.24 8.47
N LYS A 109 18.02 3.59 7.66
CA LYS A 109 17.90 3.84 6.21
C LYS A 109 16.68 4.67 5.82
N ALA A 110 15.86 5.08 6.80
CA ALA A 110 14.62 5.79 6.53
C ALA A 110 14.84 7.04 5.67
N GLU A 111 15.75 7.93 6.08
CA GLU A 111 16.04 9.16 5.35
C GLU A 111 16.66 8.92 3.98
N GLU A 112 17.49 7.89 3.83
CA GLU A 112 18.09 7.51 2.55
C GLU A 112 16.99 7.18 1.53
N TYR A 113 16.03 6.33 1.92
CA TYR A 113 14.92 5.93 1.09
C TYR A 113 13.91 7.07 0.87
N GLY A 114 13.73 7.94 1.86
CA GLY A 114 12.99 9.19 1.72
C GLY A 114 13.51 10.07 0.58
N ARG A 115 14.82 10.36 0.60
CA ARG A 115 15.48 11.17 -0.45
C ARG A 115 15.52 10.47 -1.80
N ARG A 116 15.61 9.14 -1.82
CA ARG A 116 15.72 8.35 -3.05
C ARG A 116 14.38 8.17 -3.77
N ASN A 117 13.31 7.91 -3.02
CA ASN A 117 12.00 7.52 -3.57
C ASN A 117 10.94 8.62 -3.43
N GLY A 118 11.18 9.67 -2.66
CA GLY A 118 10.30 10.83 -2.53
C GLY A 118 10.66 11.96 -3.49
N VAL A 119 10.88 11.64 -4.78
CA VAL A 119 11.40 12.59 -5.78
C VAL A 119 10.35 12.98 -6.83
N PRO A 120 10.51 14.12 -7.53
CA PRO A 120 9.62 14.48 -8.63
C PRO A 120 9.53 13.36 -9.68
N GLY A 121 8.30 13.05 -10.10
CA GLY A 121 8.04 11.89 -10.97
C GLY A 121 7.43 10.69 -10.25
N GLU A 122 7.41 10.71 -8.93
CA GLU A 122 6.70 9.75 -8.08
C GLU A 122 5.32 10.28 -7.68
N LEU A 123 4.46 9.38 -7.21
CA LEU A 123 3.13 9.64 -6.65
C LEU A 123 3.08 9.07 -5.25
N VAL A 124 2.45 9.77 -4.31
CA VAL A 124 1.84 9.12 -3.15
C VAL A 124 0.48 8.57 -3.56
N VAL A 125 0.22 7.32 -3.21
CA VAL A 125 -1.07 6.67 -3.37
C VAL A 125 -1.64 6.38 -1.99
N ARG A 126 -2.79 6.98 -1.66
CA ARG A 126 -3.58 6.63 -0.47
C ARG A 126 -4.80 5.84 -0.88
N ILE A 127 -5.01 4.68 -0.26
CA ILE A 127 -6.17 3.84 -0.54
C ILE A 127 -7.19 4.09 0.55
N ARG A 128 -8.28 4.76 0.19
CA ARG A 128 -9.46 4.88 1.03
C ARG A 128 -10.24 3.56 0.99
N PRO A 129 -10.39 2.84 2.11
CA PRO A 129 -11.13 1.58 2.12
C PRO A 129 -12.61 1.79 1.76
N THR A 130 -13.15 0.89 0.96
CA THR A 130 -14.58 0.76 0.67
C THR A 130 -15.13 -0.58 1.15
N LYS A 131 -14.26 -1.59 1.28
CA LYS A 131 -14.58 -2.87 1.91
C LYS A 131 -13.31 -3.52 2.46
N VAL A 132 -13.40 -4.01 3.68
CA VAL A 132 -12.33 -4.73 4.37
C VAL A 132 -12.84 -6.13 4.71
N LEU A 133 -12.05 -7.13 4.32
CA LEU A 133 -12.22 -8.53 4.70
C LEU A 133 -10.96 -8.96 5.44
N ALA A 134 -11.12 -9.55 6.61
CA ALA A 134 -10.02 -10.06 7.40
C ALA A 134 -10.36 -11.48 7.87
N ALA A 135 -9.35 -12.34 7.87
CA ALA A 135 -9.42 -13.64 8.51
C ALA A 135 -8.08 -13.92 9.16
N PHE A 136 -8.11 -14.28 10.44
CA PHE A 136 -6.93 -14.56 11.24
C PHE A 136 -6.96 -16.02 11.69
N ASN A 137 -5.78 -16.63 11.81
CA ASN A 137 -5.59 -18.00 12.28
C ASN A 137 -6.47 -19.03 11.53
N LEU A 138 -6.49 -18.97 10.20
CA LEU A 138 -7.31 -19.82 9.34
C LEU A 138 -7.08 -21.34 9.50
N ALA A 139 -5.93 -21.74 10.03
CA ALA A 139 -5.57 -23.13 10.24
C ALA A 139 -5.63 -23.57 11.73
N GLU A 140 -6.22 -22.76 12.61
CA GLU A 140 -6.60 -23.16 13.97
C GLU A 140 -8.01 -23.77 14.05
#